data_AF-A0A521XQ62-F1
#
_entry.id   AF-A0A521XQ62-F1
#
_cell.length_a   1.000
_cell.length_b   1.000
_cell.length_c   1.000
_cell.angle_alpha   90.00
_cell.angle_beta   90.00
_cell.angle_gamma   90.00
#
_symmetry.space_group_name_H-M   'P 1'
#
loop_
_entity.id
_entity.type
_entity.pdbx_description
1 polymer ?
#
loop_
_entity_poly.entity_id
_entity_poly.type
_entity_poly.pdbx_seq_one_letter_code
_entity_poly.pdbx_strand_id
1 'polypeptide(L)'
;MRLLHTSDWHLGRSLHRESLLDAQAAWADWLVEVAIAEGVDAVLVAGDIFDRAIPPVDAVRLADDLLARLADRRIPVVLIPGNHDSATRLGFGGRVAAAGGVHLRTTVAGLATPVTVTDAGGGRAVVYGVPYLDPDATRLSLGCERSHAAVLGVALDRVRADRRTRDAEHAVVLAHGIVVPPLQRTAEQGIPGDEVPGPPESDAVGRSDSERDIRVGGLDAVETTTFAGLDYAALGHLHGRRQVTPSVGYSGSPLAFSFSERNQVKSVTLLELGPAGVRTEVLPTPVPRRLARISGDLESLLTDAALAEVEDAWLQVVLTDRRRPDAPLPRLRARFPHTLVVEFAPAGPAERGPGPVVVPRADPVEVARSFVDHVTGGPATEDEVGVLRAAHEAALAVERSA
;
A
#
# COMPACT_ATOMS: atom_id res chain seq x y z
N MET A 1 -17.45 -3.22 24.35
CA MET A 1 -16.72 -2.18 23.59
C MET A 1 -16.62 -2.51 22.10
N ARG A 2 -16.80 -1.50 21.24
CA ARG A 2 -16.67 -1.57 19.77
C ARG A 2 -15.56 -0.65 19.27
N LEU A 3 -14.63 -1.14 18.47
CA LEU A 3 -13.52 -0.35 17.90
C LEU A 3 -13.48 -0.52 16.39
N LEU A 4 -13.18 0.54 15.64
CA LEU A 4 -13.04 0.48 14.18
C LEU A 4 -11.57 0.50 13.77
N HIS A 5 -11.05 -0.58 13.19
CA HIS A 5 -9.66 -0.69 12.74
C HIS A 5 -9.54 -0.44 11.23
N THR A 6 -8.73 0.56 10.88
CA THR A 6 -8.31 0.90 9.52
C THR A 6 -6.80 1.19 9.47
N SER A 7 -6.20 1.19 8.28
CA SER A 7 -4.78 1.46 8.07
C SER A 7 -4.53 1.89 6.62
N ASP A 8 -3.29 2.30 6.32
CA ASP A 8 -2.78 2.43 4.96
C ASP A 8 -3.65 3.35 4.09
N TRP A 9 -4.03 4.52 4.61
CA TRP A 9 -4.89 5.49 3.91
C TRP A 9 -4.19 6.09 2.69
N HIS A 10 -2.88 6.30 2.79
CA HIS A 10 -2.04 6.95 1.78
C HIS A 10 -2.70 8.19 1.15
N LEU A 11 -3.19 9.11 1.98
CA LEU A 11 -3.86 10.32 1.50
C LEU A 11 -2.95 11.10 0.54
N GLY A 12 -3.50 11.47 -0.62
CA GLY A 12 -2.77 12.12 -1.71
C GLY A 12 -2.11 11.17 -2.72
N ARG A 13 -2.34 9.87 -2.63
CA ARG A 13 -1.86 8.89 -3.61
C ARG A 13 -2.59 9.00 -4.95
N SER A 14 -1.92 8.57 -6.01
CA SER A 14 -2.47 8.45 -7.37
C SER A 14 -2.33 7.02 -7.87
N LEU A 15 -3.25 6.58 -8.73
CA LEU A 15 -3.19 5.31 -9.44
C LEU A 15 -2.84 5.59 -10.91
N HIS A 16 -1.61 5.28 -11.34
CA HIS A 16 -1.14 5.55 -12.71
C HIS A 16 -1.42 6.99 -13.20
N ARG A 17 -1.13 7.98 -12.35
CA ARG A 17 -1.37 9.44 -12.57
C ARG A 17 -2.82 9.91 -12.40
N GLU A 18 -3.77 9.00 -12.22
CA GLU A 18 -5.13 9.37 -11.82
C GLU A 18 -5.14 9.72 -10.33
N SER A 19 -5.62 10.91 -9.98
CA SER A 19 -5.75 11.30 -8.57
C SER A 19 -6.82 10.46 -7.89
N LEU A 20 -6.52 9.94 -6.70
CA LEU A 20 -7.50 9.21 -5.89
C LEU A 20 -8.15 10.10 -4.83
N LEU A 21 -7.87 11.41 -4.81
CA LEU A 21 -8.27 12.28 -3.72
C LEU A 21 -9.81 12.34 -3.55
N ASP A 22 -10.57 12.39 -4.63
CA ASP A 22 -12.05 12.39 -4.57
C ASP A 22 -12.59 11.07 -4.01
N ALA A 23 -11.97 9.95 -4.38
CA ALA A 23 -12.29 8.63 -3.83
C ALA A 23 -11.94 8.54 -2.33
N GLN A 24 -10.81 9.16 -1.93
CA GLN A 24 -10.39 9.24 -0.53
C GLN A 24 -11.34 10.12 0.28
N ALA A 25 -11.87 11.21 -0.29
CA ALA A 25 -12.88 12.05 0.34
C ALA A 25 -14.21 11.30 0.54
N ALA A 26 -14.69 10.60 -0.49
CA ALA A 26 -15.89 9.76 -0.39
C ALA A 26 -15.74 8.63 0.65
N TRP A 27 -14.55 8.03 0.73
CA TRP A 27 -14.25 7.05 1.77
C TRP A 27 -14.18 7.68 3.17
N ALA A 28 -13.61 8.88 3.31
CA ALA A 28 -13.58 9.60 4.58
C ALA A 28 -14.99 9.95 5.09
N ASP A 29 -15.89 10.36 4.19
CA ASP A 29 -17.31 10.56 4.49
C ASP A 29 -17.95 9.29 5.02
N TRP A 30 -17.79 8.20 4.28
CA TRP A 30 -18.29 6.89 4.64
C TRP A 30 -17.73 6.39 5.98
N LEU A 31 -16.45 6.62 6.27
CA LEU A 31 -15.83 6.19 7.53
C LEU A 31 -16.49 6.87 8.73
N VAL A 32 -16.76 8.18 8.63
CA VAL A 32 -17.46 8.93 9.67
C VAL A 32 -18.88 8.38 9.86
N GLU A 33 -19.61 8.15 8.77
CA GLU A 33 -20.97 7.60 8.82
C GLU A 33 -21.01 6.22 9.47
N VAL A 34 -20.10 5.32 9.10
CA VAL A 34 -20.01 3.97 9.67
C VAL A 34 -19.60 4.02 11.14
N ALA A 35 -18.64 4.85 11.52
CA ALA A 35 -18.24 5.00 12.92
C ALA A 35 -19.43 5.43 13.81
N ILE A 36 -20.27 6.33 13.30
CA ILE A 36 -21.50 6.76 13.98
C ILE A 36 -22.54 5.64 14.01
N ALA A 37 -22.82 5.02 12.85
CA ALA A 37 -23.86 4.01 12.70
C ALA A 37 -23.58 2.77 13.58
N GLU A 38 -22.32 2.35 13.67
CA GLU A 38 -21.91 1.22 14.50
C GLU A 38 -21.74 1.57 15.98
N GLY A 39 -21.81 2.86 16.34
CA GLY A 39 -21.63 3.33 17.70
C GLY A 39 -20.26 2.97 18.27
N VAL A 40 -19.19 3.20 17.50
CA VAL A 40 -17.85 2.78 17.91
C VAL A 40 -17.30 3.66 19.02
N ASP A 41 -16.64 3.03 19.99
CA ASP A 41 -16.03 3.69 21.15
C ASP A 41 -14.68 4.33 20.80
N ALA A 42 -14.02 3.90 19.70
CA ALA A 42 -12.87 4.58 19.11
C ALA A 42 -12.58 4.09 17.67
N VAL A 43 -11.88 4.92 16.90
CA VAL A 43 -11.27 4.57 15.61
C VAL A 43 -9.76 4.37 15.80
N LEU A 44 -9.24 3.25 15.29
CA LEU A 44 -7.83 2.84 15.35
C LEU A 44 -7.23 2.93 13.95
N VAL A 45 -6.17 3.71 13.79
CA VAL A 45 -5.50 3.95 12.50
C VAL A 45 -4.06 3.47 12.53
N ALA A 46 -3.82 2.29 11.96
CA ALA A 46 -2.57 1.55 12.06
C ALA A 46 -1.51 1.94 11.00
N GLY A 47 -1.29 3.23 10.78
CA GLY A 47 -0.16 3.74 9.98
C GLY A 47 -0.50 4.07 8.53
N ASP A 48 0.49 4.67 7.86
CA ASP A 48 0.48 5.17 6.48
C ASP A 48 -0.71 6.10 6.20
N ILE A 49 -0.75 7.20 6.96
CA ILE A 49 -1.78 8.24 6.85
C ILE A 49 -1.64 8.97 5.52
N PHE A 50 -0.41 9.35 5.19
CA PHE A 50 -0.08 10.04 3.96
C PHE A 50 0.73 9.15 3.02
N ASP A 51 0.61 9.38 1.71
CA ASP A 51 1.43 8.68 0.71
C ASP A 51 2.94 8.99 0.87
N ARG A 52 3.28 10.14 1.45
CA ARG A 52 4.66 10.65 1.54
C ARG A 52 4.88 11.43 2.83
N ALA A 53 6.13 11.44 3.29
CA ALA A 53 6.57 12.19 4.47
C ALA A 53 6.33 13.70 4.37
N ILE A 54 6.28 14.24 3.14
CA ILE A 54 5.85 15.61 2.84
C ILE A 54 4.58 15.50 1.98
N PRO A 55 3.39 15.50 2.60
CA PRO A 55 2.13 15.34 1.88
C PRO A 55 1.75 16.60 1.08
N PRO A 56 0.99 16.45 -0.02
CA PRO A 56 0.31 17.57 -0.67
C PRO A 56 -0.68 18.26 0.28
N VAL A 57 -0.93 19.56 0.05
CA VAL A 57 -1.81 20.38 0.91
C VAL A 57 -3.22 19.81 0.99
N ASP A 58 -3.78 19.35 -0.13
CA ASP A 58 -5.17 18.86 -0.14
C ASP A 58 -5.31 17.52 0.60
N ALA A 59 -4.27 16.69 0.62
CA ALA A 59 -4.24 15.49 1.47
C ALA A 59 -4.23 15.85 2.96
N VAL A 60 -3.47 16.89 3.35
CA VAL A 60 -3.46 17.38 4.73
C VAL A 60 -4.83 17.94 5.13
N ARG A 61 -5.48 18.71 4.24
CA ARG A 61 -6.84 19.23 4.47
C ARG A 61 -7.87 18.12 4.64
N LEU A 62 -7.80 17.08 3.81
CA LEU A 62 -8.68 15.92 3.92
C LEU A 62 -8.48 15.18 5.25
N ALA A 63 -7.24 14.98 5.66
CA ALA A 63 -6.94 14.36 6.96
C ALA A 63 -7.47 15.20 8.13
N ASP A 64 -7.27 16.53 8.07
CA ASP A 64 -7.75 17.47 9.08
C ASP A 64 -9.28 17.46 9.19
N ASP A 65 -10.01 17.55 8.07
CA ASP A 65 -11.48 17.49 8.04
C ASP A 65 -12.01 16.16 8.64
N LEU A 66 -11.45 15.04 8.21
CA LEU A 66 -11.84 13.71 8.71
C LEU A 66 -11.65 13.61 10.23
N LEU A 67 -10.47 13.99 10.73
CA LEU A 67 -10.16 13.92 12.16
C LEU A 67 -11.02 14.89 12.98
N ALA A 68 -11.25 16.10 12.48
CA ALA A 68 -12.12 17.09 13.11
C ALA A 68 -13.56 16.58 13.21
N ARG A 69 -14.10 15.96 12.16
CA ARG A 69 -15.47 15.42 12.15
C ARG A 69 -15.67 14.28 13.15
N LEU A 70 -14.70 13.39 13.30
CA LEU A 70 -14.72 12.34 14.31
C LEU A 70 -14.63 12.93 15.73
N ALA A 71 -13.73 13.90 15.94
CA ALA A 71 -13.59 14.61 17.20
C ALA A 71 -14.86 15.36 17.61
N ASP A 72 -15.56 16.01 16.66
CA ASP A 72 -16.83 16.70 16.88
C ASP A 72 -17.94 15.74 17.33
N ARG A 73 -17.88 14.47 16.90
CA ARG A 73 -18.79 13.40 17.40
C ARG A 73 -18.33 12.78 18.71
N ARG A 74 -17.20 13.24 19.26
CA ARG A 74 -16.55 12.67 20.44
C ARG A 74 -16.19 11.20 20.26
N ILE A 75 -15.85 10.80 19.04
CA ILE A 75 -15.31 9.48 18.73
C ILE A 75 -13.78 9.60 18.82
N PRO A 76 -13.14 9.03 19.86
CA PRO A 76 -11.69 9.08 19.99
C PRO A 76 -11.00 8.42 18.80
N VAL A 77 -9.89 9.00 18.36
CA VAL A 77 -9.05 8.44 17.30
C VAL A 77 -7.68 8.13 17.89
N VAL A 78 -7.20 6.90 17.75
CA VAL A 78 -5.82 6.52 18.09
C VAL A 78 -5.09 6.20 16.80
N LEU A 79 -4.03 6.96 16.52
CA LEU A 79 -3.37 6.95 15.22
C LEU A 79 -1.86 6.83 15.40
N ILE A 80 -1.24 5.92 14.66
CA ILE A 80 0.22 5.76 14.56
C ILE A 80 0.70 6.16 13.16
N PRO A 81 1.94 6.68 12.99
CA PRO A 81 2.58 6.81 11.69
C PRO A 81 3.05 5.44 11.16
N GLY A 82 2.94 5.25 9.85
CA GLY A 82 3.55 4.11 9.14
C GLY A 82 4.91 4.44 8.55
N ASN A 83 5.39 3.63 7.60
CA ASN A 83 6.71 3.79 6.98
C ASN A 83 6.75 4.86 5.86
N HIS A 84 5.60 5.39 5.43
CA HIS A 84 5.52 6.53 4.51
C HIS A 84 5.47 7.88 5.23
N ASP A 85 5.00 7.89 6.47
CA ASP A 85 4.79 9.10 7.26
C ASP A 85 6.09 9.65 7.84
N SER A 86 6.13 10.96 8.08
CA SER A 86 7.10 11.53 9.01
C SER A 86 6.51 11.56 10.41
N ALA A 87 6.98 10.67 11.30
CA ALA A 87 6.51 10.60 12.68
C ALA A 87 6.61 11.95 13.41
N THR A 88 7.69 12.70 13.19
CA THR A 88 7.88 14.05 13.78
C THR A 88 6.86 15.06 13.26
N ARG A 89 6.62 15.11 11.94
CA ARG A 89 5.66 16.06 11.35
C ARG A 89 4.23 15.72 11.74
N LEU A 90 3.87 14.43 11.67
CA LEU A 90 2.56 13.94 12.08
C LEU A 90 2.32 14.20 13.56
N GLY A 91 3.35 14.07 14.41
CA GLY A 91 3.25 14.33 15.85
C GLY A 91 3.16 15.80 16.25
N PHE A 92 3.34 16.74 15.31
CA PHE A 92 3.22 18.16 15.60
C PHE A 92 1.81 18.48 16.11
N GLY A 93 1.72 19.28 17.19
CA GLY A 93 0.43 19.61 17.79
C GLY A 93 -0.28 18.44 18.51
N GLY A 94 0.32 17.24 18.60
CA GLY A 94 -0.36 16.05 19.15
C GLY A 94 -0.90 16.20 20.58
N ARG A 95 -0.28 17.04 21.41
CA ARG A 95 -0.80 17.37 22.75
C ARG A 95 -2.09 18.19 22.71
N VAL A 96 -2.22 19.09 21.73
CA VAL A 96 -3.43 19.90 21.51
C VAL A 96 -4.51 19.01 20.88
N ALA A 97 -4.16 18.22 19.86
CA ALA A 97 -5.07 17.27 19.23
C ALA A 97 -5.68 16.28 20.24
N ALA A 98 -4.87 15.79 21.18
CA ALA A 98 -5.33 14.87 22.23
C ALA A 98 -6.41 15.46 23.14
N ALA A 99 -6.44 16.79 23.32
CA ALA A 99 -7.51 17.45 24.09
C ALA A 99 -8.87 17.39 23.38
N GLY A 100 -8.87 17.23 22.05
CA GLY A 100 -10.05 17.01 21.22
C GLY A 100 -10.37 15.54 20.94
N GLY A 101 -9.65 14.59 21.56
CA GLY A 101 -9.86 13.16 21.35
C GLY A 101 -9.07 12.54 20.19
N VAL A 102 -8.14 13.26 19.58
CA VAL A 102 -7.26 12.75 18.52
C VAL A 102 -5.87 12.46 19.09
N HIS A 103 -5.55 11.19 19.26
CA HIS A 103 -4.35 10.72 19.96
C HIS A 103 -3.28 10.24 18.97
N LEU A 104 -2.28 11.09 18.74
CA LEU A 104 -1.17 10.82 17.82
C LEU A 104 -0.02 10.10 18.54
N ARG A 105 0.29 8.88 18.10
CA ARG A 105 1.23 7.96 18.76
C ARG A 105 2.51 7.82 17.96
N THR A 106 3.37 8.83 18.06
CA THR A 106 4.45 9.06 17.08
C THR A 106 5.86 8.92 17.65
N THR A 107 6.04 8.52 18.91
CA THR A 107 7.37 8.56 19.56
C THR A 107 7.72 7.27 20.29
N VAL A 108 9.02 6.94 20.29
CA VAL A 108 9.60 5.83 21.08
C VAL A 108 9.40 6.03 22.59
N ALA A 109 9.48 7.26 23.07
CA ALA A 109 9.25 7.58 24.48
C ALA A 109 7.82 7.27 24.93
N GLY A 110 6.85 7.37 24.00
CA GLY A 110 5.44 7.12 24.28
C GLY A 110 5.04 5.64 24.28
N LEU A 111 5.88 4.68 23.88
CA LEU A 111 5.46 3.29 23.61
C LEU A 111 4.64 2.65 24.75
N ALA A 112 4.97 2.93 26.01
CA ALA A 112 4.29 2.38 27.19
C ALA A 112 3.20 3.30 27.77
N THR A 113 2.85 4.41 27.12
CA THR A 113 1.73 5.25 27.52
C THR A 113 0.53 4.80 26.68
N PRO A 114 -0.57 4.24 27.20
CA PRO A 114 -1.75 3.94 26.38
C PRO A 114 -2.72 5.13 26.32
N VAL A 115 -3.70 5.04 25.41
CA VAL A 115 -4.96 5.80 25.48
C VAL A 115 -5.99 4.91 26.18
N THR A 116 -6.69 5.44 27.18
CA THR A 116 -7.81 4.70 27.78
C THR A 116 -9.09 5.03 27.02
N VAL A 117 -9.71 4.01 26.45
CA VAL A 117 -11.05 4.08 25.86
C VAL A 117 -12.04 3.52 26.86
N THR A 118 -13.20 4.15 27.00
CA THR A 118 -14.26 3.73 27.92
C THR A 118 -15.56 3.65 27.15
N ASP A 119 -16.21 2.49 27.19
CA ASP A 119 -17.50 2.32 26.53
C ASP A 119 -18.66 2.86 27.37
N ALA A 120 -19.86 2.90 26.80
CA ALA A 120 -21.05 3.40 27.47
C ALA A 120 -21.42 2.64 28.76
N GLY A 121 -20.96 1.38 28.90
CA GLY A 121 -21.16 0.56 30.10
C GLY A 121 -20.11 0.80 31.19
N GLY A 122 -19.10 1.64 30.93
CA GLY A 122 -17.97 1.87 31.82
C GLY A 122 -16.82 0.87 31.65
N GLY A 123 -16.92 -0.05 30.69
CA GLY A 123 -15.87 -1.00 30.37
C GLY A 123 -14.64 -0.28 29.80
N ARG A 124 -13.44 -0.69 30.24
CA ARG A 124 -12.19 0.02 29.92
C ARG A 124 -11.24 -0.80 29.07
N ALA A 125 -10.74 -0.19 28.00
CA ALA A 125 -9.62 -0.72 27.23
C ALA A 125 -8.44 0.24 27.24
N VAL A 126 -7.22 -0.31 27.27
CA VAL A 126 -5.99 0.44 27.00
C VAL A 126 -5.53 0.17 25.58
N VAL A 127 -5.41 1.24 24.79
CA VAL A 127 -4.97 1.20 23.40
C VAL A 127 -3.56 1.76 23.32
N TYR A 128 -2.59 0.90 23.02
CA TYR A 128 -1.20 1.25 22.80
C TYR A 128 -0.98 1.57 21.32
N GLY A 129 -0.15 2.58 21.04
CA GLY A 129 0.29 2.88 19.68
C GLY A 129 1.79 2.73 19.56
N VAL A 130 2.21 1.74 18.77
CA VAL A 130 3.60 1.54 18.36
C VAL A 130 3.75 2.11 16.95
N PRO A 131 4.39 3.29 16.77
CA PRO A 131 4.67 3.81 15.42
C PRO A 131 5.51 2.83 14.62
N TYR A 132 5.58 2.99 13.29
CA TYR A 132 6.62 2.32 12.52
C TYR A 132 8.01 2.63 13.12
N LEU A 133 8.73 1.58 13.50
CA LEU A 133 10.04 1.65 14.12
C LEU A 133 11.09 1.25 13.09
N ASP A 134 11.65 2.23 12.38
CA ASP A 134 12.78 2.02 11.49
C ASP A 134 14.00 1.51 12.31
N PRO A 135 14.54 0.30 12.04
CA PRO A 135 15.61 -0.26 12.86
C PRO A 135 16.88 0.58 12.89
N ASP A 136 17.21 1.30 11.82
CA ASP A 136 18.38 2.17 11.78
C ASP A 136 18.18 3.40 12.68
N ALA A 137 16.99 3.98 12.65
CA ALA A 137 16.66 5.16 13.44
C ALA A 137 16.44 4.85 14.94
N THR A 138 15.87 3.69 15.29
CA THR A 138 15.36 3.46 16.66
C THR A 138 16.20 2.51 17.50
N ARG A 139 17.01 1.60 16.93
CA ARG A 139 17.71 0.55 17.69
C ARG A 139 18.58 1.07 18.83
N LEU A 140 19.25 2.22 18.65
CA LEU A 140 20.13 2.79 19.66
C LEU A 140 19.33 3.28 20.89
N SER A 141 18.18 3.90 20.65
CA SER A 141 17.27 4.36 21.71
C SER A 141 16.54 3.21 22.42
N LEU A 142 16.37 2.08 21.73
CA LEU A 142 15.73 0.89 22.24
C LEU A 142 16.72 -0.10 22.89
N GLY A 143 18.02 0.02 22.58
CA GLY A 143 19.07 -0.85 23.11
C GLY A 143 19.01 -2.27 22.55
N CYS A 144 18.70 -2.42 21.26
CA CYS A 144 18.50 -3.74 20.63
C CYS A 144 19.27 -3.90 19.31
N GLU A 145 19.18 -5.10 18.74
CA GLU A 145 19.74 -5.41 17.43
C GLU A 145 19.03 -4.64 16.30
N ARG A 146 19.69 -4.57 15.15
CA ARG A 146 19.18 -3.89 13.94
C ARG A 146 18.25 -4.84 13.16
N SER A 147 17.04 -5.03 13.66
CA SER A 147 15.98 -5.79 12.97
C SER A 147 14.60 -5.28 13.39
N HIS A 148 13.60 -5.45 12.52
CA HIS A 148 12.20 -5.14 12.84
C HIS A 148 11.69 -6.00 14.01
N ALA A 149 12.07 -7.27 14.05
CA ALA A 149 11.74 -8.17 15.14
C ALA A 149 12.29 -7.67 16.50
N ALA A 150 13.54 -7.20 16.54
CA ALA A 150 14.15 -6.71 17.77
C ALA A 150 13.51 -5.42 18.27
N VAL A 151 13.33 -4.41 17.39
CA VAL A 151 12.73 -3.12 17.80
C VAL A 151 11.28 -3.27 18.23
N LEU A 152 10.49 -4.08 17.53
CA LEU A 152 9.09 -4.34 17.87
C LEU A 152 8.97 -5.22 19.12
N GLY A 153 9.87 -6.20 19.28
CA GLY A 153 9.97 -7.01 20.49
C GLY A 153 10.16 -6.17 21.75
N VAL A 154 11.17 -5.27 21.75
CA VAL A 154 11.42 -4.36 22.89
C VAL A 154 10.24 -3.42 23.11
N ALA A 155 9.61 -2.91 22.05
CA ALA A 155 8.42 -2.06 22.18
C ALA A 155 7.27 -2.80 22.87
N LEU A 156 7.00 -4.04 22.46
CA LEU A 156 5.93 -4.85 23.04
C LEU A 156 6.25 -5.37 24.44
N ASP A 157 7.52 -5.54 24.80
CA ASP A 157 7.93 -5.79 26.20
C ASP A 157 7.58 -4.61 27.11
N ARG A 158 7.84 -3.38 26.65
CA ARG A 158 7.46 -2.15 27.39
C ARG A 158 5.94 -2.03 27.50
N VAL A 159 5.20 -2.33 26.44
CA VAL A 159 3.72 -2.37 26.45
C VAL A 159 3.20 -3.38 27.46
N ARG A 160 3.70 -4.63 27.43
CA ARG A 160 3.31 -5.68 28.40
C ARG A 160 3.66 -5.31 29.83
N ALA A 161 4.79 -4.66 30.06
CA ALA A 161 5.18 -4.20 31.39
C ALA A 161 4.18 -3.18 31.94
N ASP A 162 3.79 -2.17 31.16
CA ASP A 162 2.76 -1.21 31.56
C ASP A 162 1.38 -1.87 31.70
N ARG A 163 0.97 -2.74 30.77
CA ARG A 163 -0.33 -3.43 30.81
C ARG A 163 -0.56 -4.18 32.13
N ARG A 164 0.48 -4.79 32.70
CA ARG A 164 0.40 -5.49 33.99
C ARG A 164 0.07 -4.58 35.17
N THR A 165 0.30 -3.26 35.05
CA THR A 165 -0.02 -2.28 36.09
C THR A 165 -1.34 -1.55 35.86
N ARG A 166 -2.04 -1.82 34.74
CA ARG A 166 -3.27 -1.13 34.36
C ARG A 166 -4.50 -1.90 34.82
N ASP A 167 -5.45 -1.16 35.38
CA ASP A 167 -6.82 -1.60 35.62
C ASP A 167 -7.67 -1.33 34.37
N ALA A 168 -7.67 -2.30 33.45
CA ALA A 168 -8.43 -2.29 32.22
C ALA A 168 -8.76 -3.74 31.83
N GLU A 169 -9.96 -3.95 31.31
CA GLU A 169 -10.47 -5.25 30.88
C GLU A 169 -9.72 -5.72 29.63
N HIS A 170 -9.50 -4.80 28.69
CA HIS A 170 -8.91 -5.12 27.39
C HIS A 170 -7.65 -4.32 27.10
N ALA A 171 -6.77 -4.90 26.30
CA ALA A 171 -5.57 -4.27 25.77
C ALA A 171 -5.42 -4.50 24.27
N VAL A 172 -5.38 -3.40 23.53
CA VAL A 172 -5.19 -3.39 22.08
C VAL A 172 -3.88 -2.68 21.76
N VAL A 173 -3.16 -3.16 20.75
CA VAL A 173 -1.99 -2.46 20.22
C VAL A 173 -2.14 -2.19 18.74
N LEU A 174 -1.81 -0.97 18.32
CA LEU A 174 -1.58 -0.63 16.93
C LEU A 174 -0.09 -0.80 16.63
N ALA A 175 0.23 -1.45 15.52
CA ALA A 175 1.59 -1.57 15.01
C ALA A 175 1.61 -1.55 13.48
N HIS A 176 2.76 -1.24 12.90
CA HIS A 176 2.92 -1.16 11.44
C HIS A 176 4.19 -1.90 11.02
N GLY A 177 4.04 -2.93 10.17
CA GLY A 177 5.15 -3.76 9.72
C GLY A 177 4.69 -5.15 9.26
N ILE A 178 5.65 -6.01 8.91
CA ILE A 178 5.37 -7.37 8.42
C ILE A 178 5.38 -8.36 9.58
N VAL A 179 4.23 -8.98 9.80
CA VAL A 179 3.95 -9.97 10.84
C VAL A 179 3.49 -11.28 10.21
N VAL A 180 4.09 -12.38 10.65
CA VAL A 180 3.86 -13.74 10.13
C VAL A 180 3.50 -14.71 11.27
N PRO A 181 2.77 -15.81 11.00
CA PRO A 181 2.64 -16.90 11.95
C PRO A 181 4.01 -17.46 12.36
N PRO A 182 4.11 -18.14 13.52
CA PRO A 182 5.38 -18.76 13.93
C PRO A 182 5.84 -19.75 12.87
N LEU A 183 7.11 -19.66 12.48
CA LEU A 183 7.69 -20.67 11.60
C LEU A 183 7.70 -22.00 12.36
N GLN A 184 7.10 -23.05 11.80
CA GLN A 184 7.29 -24.40 12.32
C GLN A 184 8.76 -24.77 12.14
N ARG A 185 9.57 -24.54 13.18
CA ARG A 185 10.92 -25.11 13.23
C ARG A 185 10.74 -26.61 13.39
N THR A 186 10.85 -27.37 12.30
CA THR A 186 11.07 -28.80 12.40
C THR A 186 12.37 -29.00 13.18
N ALA A 187 12.26 -29.62 14.35
CA ALA A 187 13.41 -29.97 15.15
C ALA A 187 14.33 -30.90 14.33
N GLU A 188 15.60 -30.51 14.24
CA GLU A 188 16.75 -31.38 14.07
C GLU A 188 16.66 -32.45 12.96
N GLN A 189 16.93 -32.06 11.71
CA GLN A 189 17.75 -32.90 10.84
C GLN A 189 18.84 -32.02 10.23
N GLY A 190 20.08 -32.28 10.66
CA GLY A 190 21.26 -31.58 10.16
C GLY A 190 21.39 -31.73 8.64
N ILE A 191 21.22 -30.64 7.92
CA ILE A 191 21.70 -30.48 6.56
C ILE A 191 22.75 -29.36 6.61
N PRO A 192 24.00 -29.59 6.18
CA PRO A 192 25.02 -28.57 6.17
C PRO A 192 24.66 -27.45 5.19
N GLY A 193 25.25 -26.29 5.47
CA GLY A 193 25.07 -24.98 4.82
C GLY A 193 24.82 -24.93 3.32
N ASP A 194 24.20 -23.80 2.99
CA ASP A 194 23.84 -23.24 1.69
C ASP A 194 22.46 -23.64 1.16
N GLU A 195 21.61 -22.61 1.06
CA GLU A 195 20.23 -22.61 0.59
C GLU A 195 19.20 -23.19 1.58
N VAL A 196 18.81 -22.35 2.56
CA VAL A 196 17.45 -22.45 3.12
C VAL A 196 16.50 -22.10 1.97
N PRO A 197 15.64 -23.03 1.50
CA PRO A 197 14.65 -22.70 0.49
C PRO A 197 13.76 -21.59 1.07
N GLY A 198 13.65 -20.48 0.35
CA GLY A 198 12.61 -19.49 0.65
C GLY A 198 11.25 -20.19 0.71
N PRO A 199 10.28 -19.65 1.47
CA PRO A 199 8.93 -20.20 1.47
C PRO A 199 8.45 -20.38 0.02
N PRO A 200 7.72 -21.47 -0.30
CA PRO A 200 7.28 -21.74 -1.66
C PRO A 200 6.64 -20.48 -2.25
N GLU A 201 6.93 -20.16 -3.52
CA GLU A 201 6.43 -18.94 -4.18
C GLU A 201 4.88 -18.84 -4.17
N SER A 202 4.17 -19.94 -3.87
CA SER A 202 2.72 -19.97 -3.67
C SER A 202 2.23 -19.57 -2.26
N ASP A 203 3.13 -19.43 -1.28
CA ASP A 203 2.89 -18.86 0.06
C ASP A 203 3.62 -17.51 0.26
N ALA A 204 4.17 -16.94 -0.83
CA ALA A 204 4.61 -15.57 -0.83
C ALA A 204 3.45 -14.71 -0.29
N VAL A 205 3.68 -14.05 0.85
CA VAL A 205 2.79 -13.05 1.43
C VAL A 205 2.18 -12.28 0.27
N GLY A 206 0.86 -12.33 0.10
CA GLY A 206 0.13 -11.69 -1.00
C GLY A 206 0.22 -10.17 -0.92
N ARG A 207 1.43 -9.66 -1.07
CA ARG A 207 1.83 -8.25 -1.03
C ARG A 207 1.37 -7.61 -2.31
N SER A 208 0.87 -6.39 -2.17
CA SER A 208 0.63 -5.55 -3.33
C SER A 208 1.92 -4.90 -3.83
N ASP A 209 2.01 -4.65 -5.14
CA ASP A 209 3.10 -3.87 -5.74
C ASP A 209 3.17 -2.42 -5.21
N SER A 210 2.10 -1.96 -4.57
CA SER A 210 2.01 -0.65 -3.92
C SER A 210 2.72 -0.56 -2.57
N GLU A 211 3.10 -1.70 -1.98
CA GLU A 211 3.76 -1.82 -0.67
C GLU A 211 5.28 -1.65 -0.81
N ARG A 212 5.92 -0.96 0.16
CA ARG A 212 7.39 -0.86 0.18
C ARG A 212 8.01 -2.10 0.80
N ASP A 213 9.08 -2.62 0.20
CA ASP A 213 9.88 -3.64 0.89
C ASP A 213 10.70 -3.01 2.02
N ILE A 214 10.29 -3.30 3.26
CA ILE A 214 10.92 -2.76 4.47
C ILE A 214 11.92 -3.73 5.08
N ARG A 215 12.12 -4.92 4.50
CA ARG A 215 13.01 -5.92 5.08
C ARG A 215 14.45 -5.42 5.15
N VAL A 216 15.08 -5.57 6.31
CA VAL A 216 16.52 -5.32 6.46
C VAL A 216 17.25 -6.65 6.29
N GLY A 217 18.05 -6.79 5.23
CA GLY A 217 18.87 -7.98 5.01
C GLY A 217 18.10 -9.25 4.59
N GLY A 218 16.88 -9.13 4.07
CA GLY A 218 16.15 -10.23 3.41
C GLY A 218 15.25 -11.10 4.30
N LEU A 219 15.43 -11.10 5.63
CA LEU A 219 14.63 -11.86 6.60
C LEU A 219 14.28 -10.97 7.80
N ASP A 220 13.14 -10.29 7.75
CA ASP A 220 12.79 -9.33 8.80
C ASP A 220 11.27 -9.26 9.05
N ALA A 221 10.67 -10.43 9.27
CA ALA A 221 9.28 -10.56 9.67
C ALA A 221 9.19 -10.79 11.19
N VAL A 222 8.15 -10.23 11.81
CA VAL A 222 7.87 -10.40 13.24
C VAL A 222 6.88 -11.53 13.45
N GLU A 223 7.11 -12.43 14.40
CA GLU A 223 6.16 -13.51 14.68
C GLU A 223 4.94 -13.01 15.48
N THR A 224 3.77 -13.61 15.25
CA THR A 224 2.53 -13.28 15.99
C THR A 224 2.65 -13.51 17.50
N THR A 225 3.52 -14.42 17.94
CA THR A 225 3.86 -14.68 19.35
C THR A 225 4.38 -13.43 20.07
N THR A 226 5.00 -12.49 19.34
CA THR A 226 5.46 -11.20 19.88
C THR A 226 4.30 -10.37 20.44
N PHE A 227 3.06 -10.59 20.00
CA PHE A 227 1.86 -9.88 20.44
C PHE A 227 1.09 -10.60 21.56
N ALA A 228 1.61 -11.73 22.07
CA ALA A 228 0.95 -12.49 23.12
C ALA A 228 0.72 -11.65 24.40
N GLY A 229 -0.40 -11.91 25.08
CA GLY A 229 -0.83 -11.19 26.28
C GLY A 229 -1.62 -9.91 26.02
N LEU A 230 -1.96 -9.62 24.76
CA LEU A 230 -2.86 -8.55 24.34
C LEU A 230 -4.13 -9.17 23.73
N ASP A 231 -5.27 -8.49 23.87
CA ASP A 231 -6.56 -8.93 23.33
C ASP A 231 -6.60 -8.85 21.80
N TYR A 232 -5.99 -7.79 21.24
CA TYR A 232 -5.92 -7.60 19.79
C TYR A 232 -4.69 -6.78 19.36
N ALA A 233 -4.12 -7.14 18.21
CA ALA A 233 -3.11 -6.37 17.49
C ALA A 233 -3.67 -5.91 16.14
N ALA A 234 -3.90 -4.60 16.04
CA ALA A 234 -4.35 -3.89 14.85
C ALA A 234 -3.15 -3.50 14.00
N LEU A 235 -2.92 -4.21 12.91
CA LEU A 235 -1.77 -4.03 12.04
C LEU A 235 -2.11 -3.19 10.80
N GLY A 236 -1.12 -2.45 10.31
CA GLY A 236 -1.07 -1.90 8.95
C GLY A 236 0.25 -2.29 8.25
N HIS A 237 0.46 -1.77 7.04
CA HIS A 237 1.58 -1.99 6.09
C HIS A 237 1.16 -2.83 4.88
N LEU A 238 0.36 -3.88 5.10
CA LEU A 238 -0.15 -4.72 4.02
C LEU A 238 -1.47 -4.13 3.50
N HIS A 239 -1.58 -3.95 2.18
CA HIS A 239 -2.74 -3.28 1.57
C HIS A 239 -3.92 -4.24 1.38
N GLY A 240 -3.65 -5.54 1.41
CA GLY A 240 -4.67 -6.58 1.50
C GLY A 240 -5.08 -6.86 2.94
N ARG A 241 -6.39 -6.89 3.19
CA ARG A 241 -6.93 -7.39 4.46
C ARG A 241 -6.42 -8.80 4.73
N ARG A 242 -5.95 -9.06 5.95
CA ARG A 242 -5.52 -10.40 6.36
C ARG A 242 -5.69 -10.62 7.86
N GLN A 243 -6.46 -11.64 8.24
CA GLN A 243 -6.48 -12.14 9.61
C GLN A 243 -5.35 -13.17 9.77
N VAL A 244 -4.32 -12.88 10.57
CA VAL A 244 -3.16 -13.76 10.77
C VAL A 244 -3.44 -14.79 11.87
N THR A 245 -4.01 -14.32 12.98
CA THR A 245 -4.59 -15.13 14.06
C THR A 245 -5.90 -14.46 14.49
N PRO A 246 -6.78 -15.08 15.30
CA PRO A 246 -7.99 -14.41 15.77
C PRO A 246 -7.76 -13.05 16.46
N SER A 247 -6.59 -12.84 17.06
CA SER A 247 -6.20 -11.61 17.76
C SER A 247 -5.18 -10.74 17.03
N VAL A 248 -4.77 -11.08 15.80
CA VAL A 248 -3.78 -10.32 15.02
C VAL A 248 -4.26 -10.19 13.58
N GLY A 249 -4.53 -8.96 13.13
CA GLY A 249 -5.09 -8.72 11.81
C GLY A 249 -4.61 -7.43 11.15
N TYR A 250 -4.56 -7.45 9.82
CA TYR A 250 -4.41 -6.28 8.96
C TYR A 250 -5.78 -5.89 8.41
N SER A 251 -6.16 -4.63 8.56
CA SER A 251 -7.38 -4.10 7.93
C SER A 251 -7.23 -3.99 6.42
N GLY A 252 -6.01 -3.76 5.94
CA GLY A 252 -5.74 -3.41 4.54
C GLY A 252 -5.97 -1.92 4.29
N SER A 253 -5.65 -1.50 3.07
CA SER A 253 -5.93 -0.14 2.60
C SER A 253 -7.43 0.05 2.34
N PRO A 254 -7.96 1.29 2.47
CA PRO A 254 -9.37 1.56 2.21
C PRO A 254 -9.73 1.62 0.73
N LEU A 255 -8.72 1.85 -0.13
CA LEU A 255 -8.83 1.91 -1.58
C LEU A 255 -7.75 1.02 -2.21
N ALA A 256 -7.91 0.72 -3.50
CA ALA A 256 -6.89 -0.01 -4.23
C ALA A 256 -5.82 0.93 -4.79
N PHE A 257 -4.54 0.58 -4.58
CA PHE A 257 -3.40 1.41 -4.96
C PHE A 257 -2.52 0.80 -6.06
N SER A 258 -2.81 -0.44 -6.46
CA SER A 258 -2.20 -1.16 -7.57
C SER A 258 -3.17 -2.15 -8.21
N PHE A 259 -2.96 -2.48 -9.48
CA PHE A 259 -3.68 -3.54 -10.18
C PHE A 259 -3.43 -4.96 -9.62
N SER A 260 -2.38 -5.14 -8.81
CA SER A 260 -2.20 -6.36 -8.00
C SER A 260 -3.32 -6.57 -6.98
N GLU A 261 -4.03 -5.51 -6.59
CA GLU A 261 -5.13 -5.55 -5.60
C GLU A 261 -6.51 -5.78 -6.22
N ARG A 262 -6.60 -5.99 -7.54
CA ARG A 262 -7.89 -6.09 -8.27
C ARG A 262 -8.86 -7.17 -7.77
N ASN A 263 -8.34 -8.20 -7.10
CA ASN A 263 -9.13 -9.30 -6.55
C ASN A 263 -9.44 -9.11 -5.05
N GLN A 264 -9.07 -7.97 -4.46
CA GLN A 264 -9.27 -7.68 -3.05
C GLN A 264 -10.57 -6.90 -2.84
N VAL A 265 -11.32 -7.28 -1.82
CA VAL A 265 -12.39 -6.45 -1.28
C VAL A 265 -11.76 -5.49 -0.29
N LYS A 266 -11.88 -4.19 -0.55
CA LYS A 266 -11.41 -3.15 0.36
C LYS A 266 -12.37 -3.00 1.52
N SER A 267 -11.84 -2.80 2.71
CA SER A 267 -12.62 -2.90 3.95
C SER A 267 -11.95 -2.20 5.12
N VAL A 268 -12.73 -1.90 6.14
CA VAL A 268 -12.25 -1.70 7.51
C VAL A 268 -12.72 -2.88 8.38
N THR A 269 -12.13 -3.04 9.57
CA THR A 269 -12.50 -4.13 10.48
C THR A 269 -13.18 -3.56 11.73
N LEU A 270 -14.43 -3.94 11.98
CA LEU A 270 -15.11 -3.68 13.24
C LEU A 270 -14.68 -4.74 14.26
N LEU A 271 -14.22 -4.28 15.41
CA LEU A 271 -13.81 -5.13 16.53
C LEU A 271 -14.86 -5.03 17.62
N GLU A 272 -15.34 -6.15 18.11
CA GLU A 272 -16.15 -6.23 19.33
C GLU A 272 -15.33 -6.91 20.43
N LEU A 273 -15.01 -6.16 21.48
CA LEU A 273 -14.30 -6.65 22.64
C LEU A 273 -15.30 -6.93 23.76
N GLY A 274 -15.22 -8.13 24.34
CA GLY A 274 -15.98 -8.52 25.51
C GLY A 274 -15.36 -9.70 26.26
N PRO A 275 -16.04 -10.24 27.28
CA PRO A 275 -15.49 -11.29 28.16
C PRO A 275 -15.11 -12.59 27.46
N ALA A 276 -15.71 -12.86 26.29
CA ALA A 276 -15.42 -14.02 25.46
C ALA A 276 -14.21 -13.83 24.52
N GLY A 277 -13.55 -12.67 24.59
CA GLY A 277 -12.45 -12.27 23.72
C GLY A 277 -12.89 -11.28 22.64
N VAL A 278 -12.12 -11.26 21.55
CA VAL A 278 -12.34 -10.36 20.40
C VAL A 278 -13.13 -11.06 19.29
N ARG A 279 -14.14 -10.38 18.77
CA ARG A 279 -14.80 -10.71 17.50
C ARG A 279 -14.47 -9.65 16.46
N THR A 280 -14.37 -10.07 15.21
CA THR A 280 -14.04 -9.20 14.09
C THR A 280 -15.10 -9.32 13.00
N GLU A 281 -15.59 -8.19 12.51
CA GLU A 281 -16.49 -8.09 11.37
C GLU A 281 -15.84 -7.22 10.29
N VAL A 282 -16.08 -7.57 9.02
CA VAL A 282 -15.48 -6.88 7.87
C VAL A 282 -16.52 -5.97 7.26
N LEU A 283 -16.24 -4.67 7.23
CA LEU A 283 -17.12 -3.66 6.64
C LEU A 283 -16.52 -3.19 5.31
N PRO A 284 -17.12 -3.54 4.15
CA PRO A 284 -16.60 -3.15 2.83
C PRO A 284 -16.61 -1.63 2.63
N THR A 285 -15.52 -1.08 2.09
CA THR A 285 -15.40 0.35 1.80
C THR A 285 -15.98 0.70 0.43
N PRO A 286 -16.43 1.95 0.21
CA PRO A 286 -16.82 2.41 -1.11
C PRO A 286 -15.59 2.52 -2.01
N VAL A 287 -15.52 1.66 -3.02
CA VAL A 287 -14.52 1.75 -4.09
C VAL A 287 -15.24 2.29 -5.34
N PRO A 288 -14.88 3.47 -5.86
CA PRO A 288 -15.66 4.14 -6.91
C PRO A 288 -15.69 3.35 -8.20
N ARG A 289 -14.59 2.66 -8.53
CA ARG A 289 -14.43 1.86 -9.74
C ARG A 289 -13.69 0.58 -9.42
N ARG A 290 -14.19 -0.55 -9.93
CA ARG A 290 -13.44 -1.81 -9.85
C ARG A 290 -12.17 -1.71 -10.70
N LEU A 291 -11.12 -2.40 -10.26
CA LEU A 291 -9.93 -2.60 -11.07
C LEU A 291 -10.14 -3.79 -12.01
N ALA A 292 -9.74 -3.66 -13.26
CA ALA A 292 -9.74 -4.75 -14.22
C ALA A 292 -8.43 -4.78 -15.00
N ARG A 293 -8.03 -5.99 -15.39
CA ARG A 293 -6.94 -6.22 -16.33
C ARG A 293 -7.46 -7.03 -17.50
N ILE A 294 -7.29 -6.52 -18.72
CA ILE A 294 -7.64 -7.22 -19.95
C ILE A 294 -6.39 -7.38 -20.83
N SER A 295 -6.38 -8.43 -21.64
CA SER A 295 -5.27 -8.75 -22.53
C SER A 295 -5.79 -9.24 -23.87
N GLY A 296 -5.19 -8.77 -24.96
CA GLY A 296 -5.58 -9.14 -26.32
C GLY A 296 -4.98 -8.21 -27.36
N ASP A 297 -5.18 -8.52 -28.65
CA ASP A 297 -4.89 -7.57 -29.72
C ASP A 297 -5.92 -6.42 -29.72
N LEU A 298 -5.51 -5.26 -30.23
CA LEU A 298 -6.31 -4.05 -30.12
C LEU A 298 -7.70 -4.19 -30.74
N GLU A 299 -7.82 -4.82 -31.91
CA GLU A 299 -9.12 -4.93 -32.60
C GLU A 299 -10.06 -5.87 -31.85
N SER A 300 -9.55 -7.00 -31.34
CA SER A 300 -10.34 -7.89 -30.48
C SER A 300 -10.84 -7.16 -29.23
N LEU A 301 -9.96 -6.43 -28.53
CA LEU A 301 -10.36 -5.67 -27.33
C LEU A 301 -11.40 -4.58 -27.63
N LEU A 302 -11.35 -3.96 -28.81
CA LEU A 302 -12.32 -2.92 -29.21
C LEU A 302 -13.67 -3.48 -29.68
N THR A 303 -13.74 -4.76 -30.08
CA THR A 303 -14.97 -5.35 -30.66
C THR A 303 -15.62 -6.43 -29.81
N ASP A 304 -14.89 -7.04 -28.85
CA ASP A 304 -15.44 -8.11 -28.02
C ASP A 304 -16.55 -7.60 -27.08
N ALA A 305 -17.77 -8.06 -27.31
CA ALA A 305 -18.95 -7.70 -26.52
C ALA A 305 -18.89 -8.21 -25.08
N ALA A 306 -18.11 -9.26 -24.78
CA ALA A 306 -17.94 -9.78 -23.42
C ALA A 306 -17.25 -8.76 -22.51
N LEU A 307 -16.47 -7.83 -23.07
CA LEU A 307 -15.77 -6.79 -22.32
C LEU A 307 -16.66 -5.60 -21.91
N ALA A 308 -17.94 -5.61 -22.27
CA ALA A 308 -18.89 -4.55 -21.90
C ALA A 308 -18.97 -4.32 -20.38
N GLU A 309 -18.77 -5.37 -19.58
CA GLU A 309 -18.83 -5.26 -18.13
C GLU A 309 -17.70 -4.41 -17.53
N VAL A 310 -16.51 -4.35 -18.17
CA VAL A 310 -15.33 -3.63 -17.68
C VAL A 310 -15.15 -2.24 -18.30
N GLU A 311 -16.11 -1.76 -19.09
CA GLU A 311 -16.01 -0.45 -19.78
C GLU A 311 -15.85 0.73 -18.81
N ASP A 312 -16.48 0.66 -17.64
CA ASP A 312 -16.44 1.69 -16.60
C ASP A 312 -15.42 1.40 -15.48
N ALA A 313 -14.61 0.34 -15.64
CA ALA A 313 -13.57 -0.06 -14.68
C ALA A 313 -12.30 0.80 -14.84
N TRP A 314 -11.55 1.00 -13.76
CA TRP A 314 -10.15 1.39 -13.89
C TRP A 314 -9.40 0.24 -14.54
N LEU A 315 -8.78 0.50 -15.70
CA LEU A 315 -8.34 -0.56 -16.59
C LEU A 315 -6.83 -0.53 -16.85
N GLN A 316 -6.20 -1.68 -16.68
CA GLN A 316 -4.89 -2.02 -17.21
C GLN A 316 -5.08 -2.88 -18.45
N VAL A 317 -4.55 -2.43 -19.58
CA VAL A 317 -4.65 -3.15 -20.85
C VAL A 317 -3.28 -3.70 -21.21
N VAL A 318 -3.21 -4.99 -21.54
CA VAL A 318 -2.01 -5.62 -22.10
C VAL A 318 -2.26 -5.91 -23.58
N LEU A 319 -1.60 -5.17 -24.45
CA LEU A 319 -1.70 -5.37 -25.89
C LEU A 319 -0.80 -6.50 -26.34
N THR A 320 -1.39 -7.49 -27.00
CA THR A 320 -0.69 -8.68 -27.50
C THR A 320 -0.46 -8.66 -29.01
N ASP A 321 -0.77 -7.54 -29.68
CA ASP A 321 -0.49 -7.33 -31.09
C ASP A 321 0.97 -7.64 -31.40
N ARG A 322 1.25 -8.24 -32.56
CA ARG A 322 2.64 -8.56 -32.98
C ARG A 322 3.52 -7.31 -33.10
N ARG A 323 2.91 -6.21 -33.53
CA ARG A 323 3.52 -4.88 -33.59
C ARG A 323 2.68 -3.94 -32.75
N ARG A 324 3.34 -2.98 -32.10
CA ARG A 324 2.65 -1.97 -31.28
C ARG A 324 1.68 -1.21 -32.19
N PRO A 325 0.37 -1.19 -31.88
CA PRO A 325 -0.61 -0.46 -32.69
C PRO A 325 -0.37 1.05 -32.62
N ASP A 326 -0.80 1.76 -33.66
CA ASP A 326 -0.77 3.22 -33.69
C ASP A 326 -1.79 3.80 -32.72
N ALA A 327 -1.36 4.78 -31.91
CA ALA A 327 -2.19 5.52 -30.97
C ALA A 327 -3.22 4.64 -30.22
N PRO A 328 -2.80 3.57 -29.52
CA PRO A 328 -3.74 2.61 -28.95
C PRO A 328 -4.55 3.22 -27.81
N LEU A 329 -3.96 4.12 -27.03
CA LEU A 329 -4.61 4.72 -25.87
C LEU A 329 -5.84 5.57 -26.23
N PRO A 330 -5.80 6.50 -27.20
CA PRO A 330 -7.02 7.19 -27.66
C PRO A 330 -8.13 6.24 -28.12
N ARG A 331 -7.78 5.18 -28.87
CA ARG A 331 -8.75 4.19 -29.36
C ARG A 331 -9.37 3.39 -28.21
N LEU A 332 -8.53 2.92 -27.29
CA LEU A 332 -8.96 2.24 -26.06
C LEU A 332 -9.85 3.16 -25.22
N ARG A 333 -9.48 4.43 -25.03
CA ARG A 333 -10.27 5.40 -24.24
C ARG A 333 -11.62 5.76 -24.87
N ALA A 334 -11.78 5.62 -26.18
CA ALA A 334 -13.08 5.80 -26.82
C ALA A 334 -14.09 4.73 -26.36
N ARG A 335 -13.62 3.52 -26.03
CA ARG A 335 -14.45 2.41 -25.52
C ARG A 335 -14.39 2.23 -24.00
N PHE A 336 -13.19 2.38 -23.44
CA PHE A 336 -12.83 2.19 -22.03
C PHE A 336 -12.28 3.52 -21.47
N PRO A 337 -13.15 4.50 -21.14
CA PRO A 337 -12.73 5.86 -20.77
C PRO A 337 -11.71 5.91 -19.63
N HIS A 338 -11.76 4.93 -18.75
CA HIS A 338 -10.93 4.81 -17.55
C HIS A 338 -9.71 3.89 -17.74
N THR A 339 -9.22 3.76 -18.98
CA THR A 339 -7.92 3.14 -19.27
C THR A 339 -6.78 3.98 -18.69
N LEU A 340 -6.12 3.44 -17.66
CA LEU A 340 -5.07 4.11 -16.90
C LEU A 340 -3.67 3.76 -17.43
N VAL A 341 -3.47 2.52 -17.83
CA VAL A 341 -2.16 2.03 -18.27
C VAL A 341 -2.32 1.03 -19.41
N VAL A 342 -1.41 1.12 -20.38
CA VAL A 342 -1.33 0.21 -21.53
C VAL A 342 0.07 -0.36 -21.58
N GLU A 343 0.16 -1.67 -21.40
CA GLU A 343 1.37 -2.47 -21.56
C GLU A 343 1.38 -3.10 -22.95
N PHE A 344 2.56 -3.43 -23.43
CA PHE A 344 2.73 -4.12 -24.71
C PHE A 344 3.53 -5.40 -24.48
N ALA A 345 2.90 -6.54 -24.75
CA ALA A 345 3.45 -7.88 -24.59
C ALA A 345 3.08 -8.72 -25.82
N PRO A 346 3.77 -8.53 -26.96
CA PRO A 346 3.41 -9.14 -28.24
C PRO A 346 3.34 -10.66 -28.14
N ALA A 347 2.29 -11.27 -28.70
CA ALA A 347 2.14 -12.72 -28.73
C ALA A 347 2.98 -13.35 -29.85
N GLY A 348 3.74 -14.40 -29.50
CA GLY A 348 4.60 -15.16 -30.42
C GLY A 348 6.10 -15.02 -30.10
N PRO A 349 6.96 -15.79 -30.77
CA PRO A 349 8.40 -15.65 -30.61
C PRO A 349 8.82 -14.23 -31.00
N ALA A 350 9.71 -13.63 -30.21
CA ALA A 350 10.32 -12.36 -30.58
C ALA A 350 11.15 -12.59 -31.86
N GLU A 351 10.59 -12.31 -33.03
CA GLU A 351 11.33 -12.23 -34.29
C GLU A 351 12.23 -10.98 -34.26
N ARG A 352 13.24 -11.01 -33.41
CA ARG A 352 14.30 -10.01 -33.43
C ARG A 352 15.21 -10.35 -34.60
N GLY A 353 15.05 -9.63 -35.70
CA GLY A 353 16.07 -9.59 -36.75
C GLY A 353 17.44 -9.22 -36.17
N PRO A 354 18.55 -9.47 -36.88
CA PRO A 354 19.88 -9.09 -36.43
C PRO A 354 19.88 -7.61 -35.99
N GLY A 355 20.49 -7.33 -34.83
CA GLY A 355 20.60 -5.97 -34.31
C GLY A 355 21.34 -5.05 -35.28
N PRO A 356 21.18 -3.72 -35.13
CA PRO A 356 21.78 -2.75 -36.05
C PRO A 356 23.30 -2.93 -36.12
N VAL A 357 23.82 -3.13 -37.34
CA VAL A 357 25.26 -3.22 -37.59
C VAL A 357 25.79 -1.81 -37.80
N VAL A 358 26.50 -1.27 -36.80
CA VAL A 358 27.12 0.05 -36.87
C VAL A 358 28.53 -0.09 -37.44
N VAL A 359 28.75 0.44 -38.65
CA VAL A 359 30.09 0.57 -39.26
C VAL A 359 30.44 2.05 -39.43
N PRO A 360 31.73 2.43 -39.43
CA PRO A 360 32.15 3.85 -39.48
C PRO A 360 31.66 4.67 -40.70
N ARG A 361 31.10 4.02 -41.73
CA ARG A 361 30.55 4.67 -42.94
C ARG A 361 29.03 4.48 -43.08
N ALA A 362 28.36 3.94 -42.06
CA ALA A 362 26.92 3.76 -42.11
C ALA A 362 26.22 5.13 -42.08
N ASP A 363 25.15 5.27 -42.85
CA ASP A 363 24.26 6.43 -42.74
C ASP A 363 23.59 6.43 -41.35
N PRO A 364 23.76 7.48 -40.53
CA PRO A 364 23.16 7.56 -39.20
C PRO A 364 21.64 7.39 -39.20
N VAL A 365 20.94 7.84 -40.25
CA VAL A 365 19.48 7.67 -40.37
C VAL A 365 19.12 6.21 -40.61
N GLU A 366 19.94 5.49 -41.40
CA GLU A 366 19.77 4.05 -41.64
C GLU A 366 20.07 3.21 -40.40
N VAL A 367 21.07 3.60 -39.60
CA VAL A 367 21.36 2.96 -38.31
C VAL A 367 20.20 3.16 -37.34
N ALA A 368 19.66 4.39 -37.25
CA ALA A 368 18.51 4.69 -36.41
C ALA A 368 17.25 3.96 -36.89
N ARG A 369 17.04 3.85 -38.21
CA ARG A 369 15.97 3.05 -38.80
C ARG A 369 16.09 1.58 -38.38
N SER A 370 17.26 0.97 -38.57
CA SER A 370 17.50 -0.43 -38.18
C SER A 370 17.32 -0.66 -36.67
N PHE A 371 17.64 0.34 -35.85
CA PHE A 371 17.34 0.30 -34.42
C PHE A 371 15.83 0.31 -34.16
N VAL A 372 15.07 1.19 -34.80
CA VAL A 372 13.59 1.22 -34.73
C VAL A 372 13.02 -0.12 -35.18
N ASP A 373 13.51 -0.69 -36.28
CA ASP A 373 13.07 -1.99 -36.78
C ASP A 373 13.24 -3.09 -35.72
N HIS A 374 14.41 -3.07 -35.08
CA HIS A 374 14.78 -4.06 -34.06
C HIS A 374 13.94 -3.94 -32.79
N VAL A 375 13.71 -2.73 -32.28
CA VAL A 375 12.98 -2.53 -31.01
C VAL A 375 11.47 -2.61 -31.17
N THR A 376 10.94 -2.33 -32.37
CA THR A 376 9.51 -2.41 -32.67
C THR A 376 9.07 -3.76 -33.25
N GLY A 377 10.02 -4.55 -33.77
CA GLY A 377 9.76 -5.87 -34.38
C GLY A 377 9.18 -5.79 -35.80
N GLY A 378 9.41 -4.70 -36.53
CA GLY A 378 8.97 -4.52 -37.91
C GLY A 378 9.55 -3.26 -38.55
N PRO A 379 9.52 -3.11 -39.89
CA PRO A 379 10.17 -1.98 -40.57
C PRO A 379 9.56 -0.64 -40.14
N ALA A 380 10.41 0.35 -39.88
CA ALA A 380 10.03 1.71 -39.61
C ALA A 380 9.24 2.29 -40.79
N THR A 381 8.21 3.05 -40.47
CA THR A 381 7.38 3.76 -41.43
C THR A 381 8.15 4.94 -42.06
N GLU A 382 7.71 5.40 -43.24
CA GLU A 382 8.31 6.58 -43.88
C GLU A 382 8.21 7.84 -42.99
N ASP A 383 7.14 7.97 -42.20
CA ASP A 383 6.96 9.07 -41.26
C ASP A 383 7.98 8.99 -40.12
N GLU A 384 8.21 7.81 -39.54
CA GLU A 384 9.25 7.60 -38.52
C GLU A 384 10.64 7.88 -39.07
N VAL A 385 10.93 7.41 -40.29
CA VAL A 385 12.20 7.72 -40.98
C VAL A 385 12.33 9.22 -41.23
N GLY A 386 11.23 9.90 -41.57
CA GLY A 386 11.18 11.36 -41.70
C GLY A 386 11.53 12.09 -40.38
N VAL A 387 10.99 11.64 -39.25
CA VAL A 387 11.32 12.17 -37.92
C VAL A 387 12.78 11.93 -37.56
N LEU A 388 13.30 10.72 -37.81
CA LEU A 388 14.71 10.39 -37.57
C LEU A 388 15.64 11.28 -38.40
N ARG A 389 15.30 11.51 -39.68
CA ARG A 389 16.06 12.40 -40.56
C ARG A 389 16.04 13.83 -40.05
N ALA A 390 14.89 14.37 -39.70
CA ALA A 390 14.76 15.72 -39.17
C ALA A 390 15.54 15.90 -37.84
N ALA A 391 15.48 14.92 -36.94
CA ALA A 391 16.23 14.93 -35.69
C ALA A 391 17.75 14.92 -35.92
N HIS A 392 18.22 14.12 -36.88
CA HIS A 392 19.63 14.07 -37.25
C HIS A 392 20.12 15.39 -37.87
N GLU A 393 19.35 15.97 -38.79
CA GLU A 393 19.66 17.26 -39.40
C GLU A 393 19.73 18.39 -38.37
N ALA A 394 18.80 18.40 -37.41
CA ALA A 394 18.79 19.34 -36.30
C ALA A 394 20.04 19.19 -35.41
N ALA A 395 20.43 17.96 -35.08
CA ALA A 395 21.64 17.69 -34.29
C ALA A 395 22.91 18.19 -35.02
N LEU A 396 23.04 17.92 -36.31
CA LEU A 396 24.15 18.42 -37.13
C LEU A 396 24.18 19.95 -37.23
N ALA A 397 23.01 20.60 -37.26
CA ALA A 397 22.92 22.05 -37.28
C ALA A 397 23.44 22.68 -35.97
N VAL A 398 23.16 22.03 -34.83
CA VAL A 398 23.70 22.44 -33.52
C VAL A 398 25.21 22.27 -33.46
N GLU A 399 25.75 21.12 -33.90
CA GLU A 399 27.20 20.88 -33.91
C GLU A 399 27.97 21.83 -34.84
N ARG A 400 27.39 22.23 -35.97
CA ARG A 400 28.00 23.22 -36.87
C ARG A 400 27.95 24.65 -36.35
N SER A 401 27.09 24.92 -35.37
CA SER A 401 26.91 26.24 -34.76
C SER A 401 27.66 26.41 -33.43
N ALA A 402 28.28 25.34 -32.93
CA ALA A 402 29.16 25.30 -31.76
C ALA A 402 30.62 25.35 -32.20
#